data_AF-Q6WAZ0-F1
#
_entry.id   AF-Q6WAZ0-F1
#
_cell.length_a   1.000
_cell.length_b   1.000
_cell.length_c   1.000
_cell.angle_alpha   90.00
_cell.angle_beta   90.00
_cell.angle_gamma   90.00
#
_symmetry.space_group_name_H-M   'P 1'
#
loop_
_entity.id
_entity.type
_entity.pdbx_description
1 polymer ?
#
loop_
_entity_poly.entity_id
_entity_poly.type
_entity_poly.pdbx_seq_one_letter_code
_entity_poly.pdbx_strand_id
1 'polypeptide(L)'
;MHIISQVHSRACSLIEMAIVPELKRKTCSYSFHREPLTSLIELSNLMTSGNQKGFVDQYGDILTLLKMVVDPVPLQTLLQFYDPELHCFTFQDYQLAPTLEEYSILLSVPVRYQVPFLDVPKEVDFRVVARALHLGIKEVSDNWKSSGDVVGLPLKFLLRVAREEAEKGSWEAFHAQLAVMIYGIVLFPSMPNFVDYAAVSIFIGGNPVPTLLADTYYAIHSRHGKGGAIRCCLPLLLRWFLSLLPVSGPFVDAQSTHKWTQRVMSLTSYDIRWQSYRMDVRNVIMSCGGFRNVPLVGTRGCINYNPVLSLRQLGFVMKGRPLEAEIAESVYFEKQSDPARLEQIGRAWKSIGVKDGSVLGKKFVVAMPDYTDWVKERVETLLLPYDRMEPLQEQPPLILAESVPAEHYKQALMENRRLREKEQDTQMELYKAKAGRLNLAHQLRGVREEDASRLRSKKRSYEEMESMLDAEHRECLRLQRVEASYQKKIRDLEKQLRDKDIQLKKEVDLRQASENHLGGGVLELRRQLKEKITLLPECSECDLLIDQCQYLKTLIPGGRLP
;
A
#
# COMPACT_ATOMS: atom_id res chain seq x y z
N MET A 1 -26.56 -11.59 -60.13
CA MET A 1 -26.58 -11.67 -58.64
C MET A 1 -25.19 -11.49 -58.02
N HIS A 2 -24.45 -10.42 -58.39
CA HIS A 2 -23.16 -10.13 -57.74
C HIS A 2 -22.95 -8.65 -57.39
N ILE A 3 -23.95 -7.80 -57.61
CA ILE A 3 -23.89 -6.37 -57.28
C ILE A 3 -24.78 -6.00 -56.08
N ILE A 4 -25.76 -6.84 -55.71
CA ILE A 4 -26.65 -6.60 -54.55
C ILE A 4 -25.99 -7.02 -53.22
N SER A 5 -24.99 -7.91 -53.24
CA SER A 5 -24.28 -8.37 -52.03
C SER A 5 -23.23 -7.37 -51.52
N GLN A 6 -22.73 -6.46 -52.35
CA GLN A 6 -21.74 -5.46 -51.92
C GLN A 6 -22.36 -4.21 -51.30
N VAL A 7 -23.66 -3.97 -51.53
CA VAL A 7 -24.36 -2.81 -50.95
C VAL A 7 -24.89 -3.15 -49.54
N HIS A 8 -25.29 -4.39 -49.27
CA HIS A 8 -25.66 -4.81 -47.91
C HIS A 8 -24.45 -4.99 -46.97
N SER A 9 -23.28 -5.40 -47.49
CA SER A 9 -22.05 -5.51 -46.69
C SER A 9 -21.39 -4.16 -46.36
N ARG A 10 -21.73 -3.09 -47.08
CA ARG A 10 -21.27 -1.72 -46.79
C ARG A 10 -22.27 -0.89 -46.00
N ALA A 11 -23.52 -1.33 -45.89
CA ALA A 11 -24.54 -0.69 -45.06
C ALA A 11 -24.52 -1.17 -43.59
N CYS A 12 -23.95 -2.35 -43.28
CA CYS A 12 -23.79 -2.84 -41.91
C CYS A 12 -22.45 -2.46 -41.24
N SER A 13 -21.54 -1.77 -41.94
CA SER A 13 -20.23 -1.33 -41.40
C SER A 13 -20.10 0.18 -41.23
N LEU A 14 -21.20 0.92 -41.40
CA LEU A 14 -21.31 2.36 -41.13
C LEU A 14 -22.60 2.70 -40.39
N ILE A 15 -23.04 1.81 -39.49
CA ILE A 15 -23.67 2.33 -38.27
C ILE A 15 -22.49 2.87 -37.49
N GLU A 16 -22.18 4.16 -37.69
CA GLU A 16 -21.73 4.99 -36.59
C GLU A 16 -22.72 4.68 -35.47
N MET A 17 -22.34 3.75 -34.57
CA MET A 17 -22.86 3.79 -33.22
C MET A 17 -22.48 5.19 -32.79
N ALA A 18 -23.43 6.12 -32.88
CA ALA A 18 -23.32 7.41 -32.26
C ALA A 18 -22.83 7.08 -30.85
N ILE A 19 -21.54 7.33 -30.60
CA ILE A 19 -20.91 7.05 -29.32
C ILE A 19 -21.71 7.94 -28.38
N VAL A 20 -22.69 7.37 -27.70
CA VAL A 20 -23.44 8.08 -26.68
C VAL A 20 -22.36 8.56 -25.73
N PRO A 21 -22.14 9.88 -25.59
CA PRO A 21 -21.06 10.38 -24.79
C PRO A 21 -21.24 9.81 -23.38
N GLU A 22 -20.23 9.06 -22.90
CA GLU A 22 -20.30 8.49 -21.56
C GLU A 22 -20.56 9.62 -20.57
N LEU A 23 -21.58 9.45 -19.72
CA LEU A 23 -21.96 10.50 -18.78
C LEU A 23 -20.80 10.70 -17.81
N LYS A 24 -20.32 11.94 -17.69
CA LYS A 24 -19.20 12.31 -16.82
C LYS A 24 -19.69 13.15 -15.67
N ARG A 25 -19.13 12.91 -14.47
CA ARG A 25 -19.37 13.84 -13.35
C ARG A 25 -18.62 15.14 -13.57
N LYS A 26 -19.19 16.22 -13.04
CA LYS A 26 -18.55 17.55 -13.08
C LYS A 26 -17.30 17.57 -12.23
N THR A 27 -16.23 18.15 -12.75
CA THR A 27 -15.01 18.41 -12.00
C THR A 27 -15.14 19.70 -11.19
N CYS A 28 -14.41 19.77 -10.08
CA CYS A 28 -14.34 20.92 -9.20
C CYS A 28 -12.95 21.57 -9.26
N SER A 29 -12.91 22.90 -9.17
CA SER A 29 -11.65 23.64 -9.02
C SER A 29 -11.22 23.66 -7.56
N TYR A 30 -10.01 23.17 -7.28
CA TYR A 30 -9.42 23.16 -5.94
C TYR A 30 -8.18 24.06 -5.88
N SER A 31 -8.05 24.81 -4.79
CA SER A 31 -6.85 25.60 -4.50
C SER A 31 -6.11 25.05 -3.29
N PHE A 32 -4.79 25.20 -3.32
CA PHE A 32 -3.87 24.64 -2.35
C PHE A 32 -3.06 25.78 -1.75
N HIS A 33 -3.31 26.08 -0.48
CA HIS A 33 -2.56 27.11 0.22
C HIS A 33 -1.13 26.64 0.46
N ARG A 34 -0.15 27.54 0.27
CA ARG A 34 1.28 27.25 0.47
C ARG A 34 1.92 28.38 1.25
N GLU A 35 2.32 28.07 2.47
CA GLU A 35 3.20 28.95 3.23
C GLU A 35 4.62 28.91 2.64
N PRO A 36 5.33 30.04 2.56
CA PRO A 36 6.75 30.05 2.28
C PRO A 36 7.51 29.30 3.40
N LEU A 37 8.01 28.10 3.10
CA LEU A 37 8.71 27.25 4.07
C LEU A 37 10.20 27.57 4.22
N THR A 38 10.71 28.60 3.50
CA THR A 38 12.14 28.93 3.41
C THR A 38 12.80 29.05 4.78
N SER A 39 12.19 29.77 5.72
CA SER A 39 12.77 29.96 7.06
C SER A 39 12.87 28.67 7.87
N LEU A 40 11.90 27.75 7.75
CA LEU A 40 11.97 26.44 8.41
C LEU A 40 13.00 25.53 7.73
N ILE A 41 13.10 25.58 6.40
CA ILE A 41 14.09 24.81 5.63
C ILE A 41 15.51 25.27 6.01
N GLU A 42 15.77 26.57 6.03
CA GLU A 42 17.03 27.16 6.49
C GLU A 42 17.39 26.70 7.91
N LEU A 43 16.41 26.76 8.82
CA LEU A 43 16.59 26.32 10.20
C LEU A 43 16.94 24.83 10.25
N SER A 44 16.23 23.99 9.48
CA SER A 44 16.51 22.55 9.40
C SER A 44 17.92 22.22 8.88
N ASN A 45 18.51 23.10 8.07
CA ASN A 45 19.85 22.93 7.51
C ASN A 45 20.97 23.26 8.51
N LEU A 46 20.65 23.83 9.68
CA LEU A 46 21.62 24.04 10.77
C LEU A 46 22.02 22.72 11.44
N MET A 47 21.19 21.66 11.32
CA MET A 47 21.46 20.37 11.94
C MET A 47 22.49 19.55 11.15
N THR A 48 23.47 19.01 11.87
CA THR A 48 24.36 17.95 11.35
C THR A 48 23.58 16.65 11.09
N SER A 49 24.17 15.70 10.34
CA SER A 49 23.54 14.39 10.09
C SER A 49 23.20 13.63 11.38
N GLY A 50 24.02 13.75 12.43
CA GLY A 50 23.75 13.13 13.73
C GLY A 50 22.52 13.75 14.41
N ASN A 51 22.39 15.08 14.40
CA ASN A 51 21.24 15.78 14.97
C ASN A 51 19.95 15.49 14.19
N GLN A 52 20.02 15.41 12.86
CA GLN A 52 18.88 15.01 12.03
C GLN A 52 18.36 13.62 12.40
N LYS A 53 19.26 12.66 12.67
CA LYS A 53 18.87 11.34 13.16
C LYS A 53 18.14 11.42 14.50
N GLY A 54 18.70 12.16 15.46
CA GLY A 54 18.06 12.36 16.78
C GLY A 54 16.67 13.02 16.67
N PHE A 55 16.50 13.98 15.75
CA PHE A 55 15.21 14.56 15.43
C PHE A 55 14.22 13.51 14.92
N VAL A 56 14.62 12.69 13.95
CA VAL A 56 13.76 11.65 13.35
C VAL A 56 13.38 10.59 14.37
N ASP A 57 14.33 10.18 15.22
CA ASP A 57 14.08 9.20 16.29
C ASP A 57 13.03 9.70 17.30
N GLN A 58 12.96 11.03 17.53
CA GLN A 58 12.04 11.63 18.51
C GLN A 58 10.69 12.05 17.91
N TYR A 59 10.67 12.61 16.70
CA TYR A 59 9.50 13.26 16.10
C TYR A 59 9.01 12.60 14.81
N GLY A 60 9.70 11.55 14.34
CA GLY A 60 9.44 10.90 13.07
C GLY A 60 10.07 11.61 11.87
N ASP A 61 9.86 11.05 10.69
CA ASP A 61 10.33 11.54 9.40
C ASP A 61 9.48 12.72 8.88
N ILE A 62 9.21 13.71 9.73
CA ILE A 62 8.43 14.90 9.36
C ILE A 62 9.28 15.95 8.62
N LEU A 63 10.61 15.86 8.69
CA LEU A 63 11.54 16.75 7.95
C LEU A 63 11.46 16.54 6.43
N THR A 64 11.19 15.32 5.98
CA THR A 64 11.04 15.04 4.55
C THR A 64 9.78 15.68 3.98
N LEU A 65 8.71 15.81 4.77
CA LEU A 65 7.52 16.57 4.37
C LEU A 65 7.80 18.06 4.25
N LEU A 66 8.59 18.63 5.16
CA LEU A 66 9.03 20.03 5.10
C LEU A 66 9.82 20.33 3.81
N LYS A 67 10.66 19.40 3.37
CA LYS A 67 11.52 19.54 2.17
C LYS A 67 10.83 19.12 0.87
N MET A 68 9.62 18.57 0.94
CA MET A 68 8.91 18.06 -0.22
C MET A 68 8.34 19.20 -1.07
N VAL A 69 8.70 19.22 -2.35
CA VAL A 69 8.04 20.10 -3.32
C VAL A 69 6.66 19.55 -3.62
N VAL A 70 5.62 20.31 -3.26
CA VAL A 70 4.25 19.95 -3.59
C VAL A 70 3.97 20.46 -5.01
N ASP A 71 3.67 19.57 -5.96
CA ASP A 71 3.04 19.92 -7.23
C ASP A 71 1.51 19.86 -7.01
N PRO A 72 0.72 20.92 -7.30
CA PRO A 72 -0.72 20.85 -7.07
C PRO A 72 -1.42 19.96 -8.08
N VAL A 73 -0.84 19.70 -9.26
CA VAL A 73 -1.51 19.01 -10.36
C VAL A 73 -1.90 17.56 -10.03
N PRO A 74 -1.03 16.72 -9.43
CA PRO A 74 -1.43 15.38 -8.97
C PRO A 74 -2.59 15.43 -7.96
N LEU A 75 -2.55 16.37 -7.01
CA LEU A 75 -3.62 16.52 -6.02
C LEU A 75 -4.93 16.98 -6.67
N GLN A 76 -4.89 17.96 -7.57
CA GLN A 76 -6.06 18.40 -8.34
C GLN A 76 -6.73 17.24 -9.06
N THR A 77 -5.92 16.35 -9.64
CA THR A 77 -6.38 15.16 -10.36
C THR A 77 -7.00 14.16 -9.38
N LEU A 78 -6.27 13.79 -8.31
CA LEU A 78 -6.73 12.85 -7.28
C LEU A 78 -8.09 13.25 -6.70
N LEU A 79 -8.27 14.51 -6.33
CA LEU A 79 -9.49 14.99 -5.67
C LEU A 79 -10.74 14.89 -6.56
N GLN A 80 -10.58 14.81 -7.89
CA GLN A 80 -11.73 14.54 -8.77
C GLN A 80 -12.24 13.11 -8.66
N PHE A 81 -11.45 12.19 -8.11
CA PHE A 81 -11.83 10.78 -7.93
C PHE A 81 -12.54 10.51 -6.60
N TYR A 82 -12.70 11.52 -5.74
CA TYR A 82 -13.29 11.35 -4.41
C TYR A 82 -14.74 10.86 -4.49
N ASP A 83 -15.03 9.79 -3.76
CA ASP A 83 -16.35 9.19 -3.57
C ASP A 83 -16.88 9.62 -2.19
N PRO A 84 -17.85 10.54 -2.15
CA PRO A 84 -18.33 11.11 -0.90
C PRO A 84 -19.13 10.12 -0.05
N GLU A 85 -19.78 9.10 -0.62
CA GLU A 85 -20.56 8.15 0.18
C GLU A 85 -19.66 7.08 0.81
N LEU A 86 -18.56 6.74 0.15
CA LEU A 86 -17.64 5.70 0.63
C LEU A 86 -16.43 6.24 1.41
N HIS A 87 -16.19 7.55 1.36
CA HIS A 87 -15.00 8.21 1.91
C HIS A 87 -13.69 7.59 1.38
N CYS A 88 -13.60 7.43 0.05
CA CYS A 88 -12.41 6.94 -0.64
C CYS A 88 -12.25 7.61 -2.00
N PHE A 89 -11.26 7.20 -2.78
CA PHE A 89 -11.06 7.59 -4.17
C PHE A 89 -11.40 6.40 -5.07
N THR A 90 -12.45 6.53 -5.87
CA THR A 90 -12.92 5.47 -6.77
C THR A 90 -12.44 5.77 -8.19
N PHE A 91 -11.60 4.87 -8.72
CA PHE A 91 -11.07 4.88 -10.09
C PHE A 91 -11.81 3.84 -10.93
N GLN A 92 -11.32 3.58 -12.15
CA GLN A 92 -12.01 2.74 -13.14
C GLN A 92 -12.32 1.32 -12.66
N ASP A 93 -11.34 0.66 -12.04
CA ASP A 93 -11.42 -0.75 -11.60
C ASP A 93 -10.79 -0.97 -10.21
N TYR A 94 -10.50 0.10 -9.48
CA TYR A 94 -9.94 0.02 -8.12
C TYR A 94 -10.33 1.23 -7.28
N GLN A 95 -10.15 1.08 -5.96
CA GLN A 95 -10.32 2.14 -4.98
C GLN A 95 -9.02 2.36 -4.21
N LEU A 96 -8.77 3.61 -3.80
CA LEU A 96 -7.69 3.99 -2.91
C LEU A 96 -8.23 4.83 -1.76
N ALA A 97 -7.68 4.67 -0.56
CA ALA A 97 -8.04 5.42 0.62
C ALA A 97 -6.81 5.58 1.54
N PRO A 98 -6.48 6.80 2.01
CA PRO A 98 -5.45 6.97 3.02
C PRO A 98 -5.84 6.25 4.32
N THR A 99 -4.87 5.60 4.96
CA THR A 99 -5.09 4.82 6.19
C THR A 99 -4.23 5.31 7.35
N LEU A 100 -4.63 4.97 8.58
CA LEU A 100 -3.84 5.25 9.78
C LEU A 100 -2.46 4.58 9.69
N GLU A 101 -2.43 3.35 9.20
CA GLU A 101 -1.23 2.53 9.06
C GLU A 101 -0.27 3.13 8.03
N GLU A 102 -0.76 3.54 6.85
CA GLU A 102 0.09 4.19 5.84
C GLU A 102 0.62 5.54 6.33
N TYR A 103 -0.21 6.38 6.94
CA TYR A 103 0.23 7.68 7.46
C TYR A 103 1.26 7.49 8.58
N SER A 104 1.07 6.50 9.44
CA SER A 104 2.03 6.14 10.48
C SER A 104 3.39 5.76 9.90
N ILE A 105 3.41 4.92 8.86
CA ILE A 105 4.65 4.52 8.18
C ILE A 105 5.31 5.70 7.46
N LEU A 106 4.53 6.50 6.73
CA LEU A 106 5.04 7.64 5.96
C LEU A 106 5.66 8.73 6.84
N LEU A 107 5.20 8.86 8.08
CA LEU A 107 5.70 9.80 9.06
C LEU A 107 6.74 9.18 9.99
N SER A 108 6.94 7.86 9.99
CA SER A 108 7.66 7.14 11.04
C SER A 108 7.17 7.50 12.45
N VAL A 109 5.85 7.68 12.61
CA VAL A 109 5.19 8.01 13.88
C VAL A 109 4.14 6.95 14.18
N PRO A 110 4.24 6.19 15.29
CA PRO A 110 3.29 5.12 15.58
C PRO A 110 1.89 5.67 15.88
N VAL A 111 0.86 4.95 15.43
CA VAL A 111 -0.52 5.18 15.91
C VAL A 111 -0.60 4.71 17.36
N ARG A 112 -0.88 5.61 18.30
CA ARG A 112 -1.10 5.21 19.69
C ARG A 112 -2.57 4.80 19.87
N TYR A 113 -2.80 3.62 20.44
CA TYR A 113 -4.13 3.07 20.79
C TYR A 113 -4.76 3.75 22.01
N GLN A 114 -4.72 5.08 22.02
CA GLN A 114 -5.31 5.93 23.03
C GLN A 114 -6.26 6.91 22.34
N VAL A 115 -7.11 7.56 23.12
CA VAL A 115 -7.97 8.64 22.62
C VAL A 115 -7.07 9.68 21.91
N PRO A 116 -7.12 9.79 20.57
CA PRO A 116 -6.19 10.64 19.84
C PRO A 116 -6.68 12.09 19.79
N PHE A 117 -7.85 12.34 20.36
CA PHE A 117 -8.59 13.55 20.13
C PHE A 117 -8.00 14.72 20.90
N LEU A 118 -8.00 15.84 20.18
CA LEU A 118 -7.86 17.18 20.69
C LEU A 118 -8.98 17.49 21.69
N ASP A 119 -8.83 17.10 22.96
CA ASP A 119 -9.52 17.75 24.06
C ASP A 119 -8.74 19.03 24.36
N VAL A 120 -8.87 20.03 23.49
CA VAL A 120 -8.20 21.33 23.67
C VAL A 120 -8.78 21.93 24.94
N PRO A 121 -8.01 21.99 26.04
CA PRO A 121 -8.51 22.51 27.29
C PRO A 121 -9.03 23.93 27.09
N LYS A 122 -10.10 24.30 27.80
CA LYS A 122 -10.62 25.67 27.80
C LYS A 122 -9.60 26.67 28.33
N GLU A 123 -8.67 26.21 29.17
CA GLU A 123 -7.58 27.00 29.75
C GLU A 123 -6.23 26.38 29.40
N VAL A 124 -5.29 27.20 28.94
CA VAL A 124 -3.95 26.75 28.56
C VAL A 124 -3.09 26.57 29.81
N ASP A 125 -2.62 25.34 30.08
CA ASP A 125 -1.54 25.15 31.06
C ASP A 125 -0.19 25.50 30.43
N PHE A 126 0.23 26.76 30.61
CA PHE A 126 1.50 27.26 30.10
C PHE A 126 2.72 26.49 30.64
N ARG A 127 2.62 25.80 31.78
CA ARG A 127 3.74 24.99 32.30
C ARG A 127 4.00 23.79 31.41
N VAL A 128 2.95 23.19 30.85
CA VAL A 128 3.05 22.05 29.94
C VAL A 128 3.66 22.49 28.62
N VAL A 129 3.18 23.60 28.06
CA VAL A 129 3.71 24.17 26.81
C VAL A 129 5.18 24.60 26.98
N ALA A 130 5.50 25.32 28.05
CA ALA A 130 6.85 25.76 28.36
C ALA A 130 7.83 24.57 28.48
N ARG A 131 7.41 23.50 29.17
CA ARG A 131 8.21 22.27 29.27
C ARG A 131 8.42 21.63 27.89
N ALA A 132 7.37 21.49 27.10
CA ALA A 132 7.45 20.82 25.79
C ALA A 132 8.31 21.59 24.78
N LEU A 133 8.41 22.92 24.91
CA LEU A 133 9.22 23.77 24.02
C LEU A 133 10.58 24.17 24.61
N HIS A 134 10.89 23.70 25.82
CA HIS A 134 12.09 24.09 26.56
C HIS A 134 12.22 25.62 26.74
N LEU A 135 11.12 26.29 27.05
CA LEU A 135 11.02 27.75 27.26
C LEU A 135 10.63 28.09 28.70
N GLY A 136 10.80 29.36 29.08
CA GLY A 136 10.27 29.88 30.34
C GLY A 136 8.74 30.05 30.29
N ILE A 137 8.05 29.80 31.41
CA ILE A 137 6.59 29.97 31.49
C ILE A 137 6.16 31.38 31.08
N LYS A 138 6.83 32.41 31.61
CA LYS A 138 6.58 33.82 31.25
C LYS A 138 6.82 34.08 29.76
N GLU A 139 7.89 33.51 29.21
CA GLU A 139 8.21 33.70 27.79
C GLU A 139 7.11 33.13 26.90
N VAL A 140 6.56 31.96 27.23
CA VAL A 140 5.41 31.40 26.51
C VAL A 140 4.16 32.25 26.72
N SER A 141 3.80 32.61 27.95
CA SER A 141 2.58 33.37 28.23
C SER A 141 2.59 34.75 27.57
N ASP A 142 3.72 35.44 27.59
CA ASP A 142 3.87 36.78 27.03
C ASP A 142 3.80 36.78 25.50
N ASN A 143 4.13 35.65 24.86
CA ASN A 143 4.09 35.44 23.41
C ASN A 143 2.87 34.62 22.95
N TRP A 144 2.01 34.19 23.87
CA TRP A 144 0.74 33.56 23.52
C TRP A 144 -0.23 34.64 23.04
N LYS A 145 -0.51 34.65 21.74
CA LYS A 145 -1.31 35.70 21.08
C LYS A 145 -2.58 35.14 20.48
N SER A 146 -3.56 36.01 20.30
CA SER A 146 -4.72 35.75 19.45
C SER A 146 -4.42 36.19 18.03
N SER A 147 -4.87 35.41 17.05
CA SER A 147 -4.78 35.71 15.61
C SER A 147 -6.08 35.27 14.93
N GLY A 148 -6.98 36.21 14.68
CA GLY A 148 -8.37 35.87 14.30
C GLY A 148 -9.06 35.09 15.43
N ASP A 149 -9.67 33.96 15.07
CA ASP A 149 -10.43 33.11 16.00
C ASP A 149 -9.57 32.06 16.71
N VAL A 150 -8.25 32.04 16.46
CA VAL A 150 -7.32 31.07 17.05
C VAL A 150 -6.32 31.74 17.99
N VAL A 151 -5.84 30.98 18.97
CA VAL A 151 -4.78 31.40 19.91
C VAL A 151 -3.59 30.47 19.78
N GLY A 152 -2.39 30.97 20.06
CA GLY A 152 -1.16 30.20 19.89
C GLY A 152 0.10 31.06 19.86
N LEU A 153 1.12 30.59 19.16
CA LEU A 153 2.45 31.21 19.09
C LEU A 153 2.75 31.75 17.69
N PRO A 154 3.19 33.02 17.56
CA PRO A 154 3.66 33.56 16.28
C PRO A 154 4.89 32.79 15.77
N LEU A 155 4.92 32.47 14.47
CA LEU A 155 6.06 31.76 13.86
C LEU A 155 7.37 32.53 14.01
N LYS A 156 7.33 33.86 13.93
CA LYS A 156 8.51 34.73 14.13
C LYS A 156 9.15 34.53 15.51
N PHE A 157 8.33 34.34 16.55
CA PHE A 157 8.82 34.09 17.90
C PHE A 157 9.51 32.71 17.97
N LEU A 158 8.87 31.67 17.43
CA LEU A 158 9.43 30.30 17.40
C LEU A 158 10.74 30.22 16.60
N LEU A 159 10.81 30.89 15.45
CA LEU A 159 12.03 30.97 14.64
C LEU A 159 13.18 31.65 15.39
N ARG A 160 12.89 32.69 16.18
CA ARG A 160 13.91 33.38 16.98
C ARG A 160 14.47 32.44 18.05
N VAL A 161 13.61 31.85 18.89
CA VAL A 161 14.06 30.98 19.99
C VAL A 161 14.80 29.75 19.47
N ALA A 162 14.35 29.16 18.35
CA ALA A 162 15.05 28.02 17.75
C ALA A 162 16.44 28.40 17.24
N ARG A 163 16.64 29.60 16.65
CA ARG A 163 17.98 30.05 16.26
C ARG A 163 18.89 30.23 17.48
N GLU A 164 18.37 30.81 18.56
CA GLU A 164 19.12 30.97 19.81
C GLU A 164 19.53 29.60 20.41
N GLU A 165 18.67 28.59 20.37
CA GLU A 165 19.02 27.23 20.85
C GLU A 165 20.04 26.53 19.95
N ALA A 166 19.98 26.75 18.62
CA ALA A 166 20.99 26.25 17.70
C ALA A 166 22.37 26.86 17.98
N GLU A 167 22.44 28.18 18.22
CA GLU A 167 23.68 28.89 18.54
C GLU A 167 24.31 28.42 19.86
N LYS A 168 23.48 28.08 20.84
CA LYS A 168 23.92 27.48 22.13
C LYS A 168 24.32 26.01 22.00
N GLY A 169 24.05 25.35 20.87
CA GLY A 169 24.23 23.90 20.70
C GLY A 169 23.23 23.05 21.49
N SER A 170 22.10 23.63 21.90
CA SER A 170 21.05 22.97 22.68
C SER A 170 20.06 22.24 21.77
N TRP A 171 20.53 21.12 21.20
CA TRP A 171 19.82 20.42 20.12
C TRP A 171 18.47 19.81 20.52
N GLU A 172 18.29 19.40 21.78
CA GLU A 172 17.01 18.86 22.26
C GLU A 172 15.90 19.92 22.20
N ALA A 173 16.17 21.11 22.76
CA ALA A 173 15.27 22.26 22.72
C ALA A 173 15.01 22.72 21.28
N PHE A 174 16.07 22.80 20.48
CA PHE A 174 15.99 23.10 19.05
C PHE A 174 15.07 22.13 18.30
N HIS A 175 15.22 20.82 18.50
CA HIS A 175 14.39 19.82 17.84
C HIS A 175 12.91 19.98 18.21
N ALA A 176 12.60 20.20 19.49
CA ALA A 176 11.23 20.43 19.95
C ALA A 176 10.59 21.67 19.29
N GLN A 177 11.34 22.78 19.23
CA GLN A 177 10.87 24.03 18.64
C GLN A 177 10.72 23.94 17.12
N LEU A 178 11.62 23.26 16.42
CA LEU A 178 11.46 22.98 14.99
C LEU A 178 10.27 22.05 14.73
N ALA A 179 10.11 21.00 15.53
CA ALA A 179 9.01 20.06 15.39
C ALA A 179 7.65 20.74 15.58
N VAL A 180 7.46 21.57 16.62
CA VAL A 180 6.18 22.28 16.81
C VAL A 180 5.87 23.24 15.65
N MET A 181 6.88 23.87 15.05
CA MET A 181 6.71 24.68 13.84
C MET A 181 6.25 23.84 12.65
N ILE A 182 6.85 22.66 12.43
CA ILE A 182 6.40 21.74 11.37
C ILE A 182 4.97 21.27 11.63
N TYR A 183 4.60 21.00 12.89
CA TYR A 183 3.23 20.64 13.25
C TYR A 183 2.24 21.74 12.89
N GLY A 184 2.47 23.00 13.27
CA GLY A 184 1.51 24.08 13.02
C GLY A 184 1.49 24.62 11.59
N ILE A 185 2.61 24.53 10.87
CA ILE A 185 2.72 25.13 9.53
C ILE A 185 2.49 24.10 8.42
N VAL A 186 2.90 22.83 8.62
CA VAL A 186 2.86 21.79 7.58
C VAL A 186 1.80 20.73 7.86
N LEU A 187 1.74 20.21 9.09
CA LEU A 187 0.85 19.09 9.44
C LEU A 187 -0.59 19.56 9.68
N PHE A 188 -0.76 20.63 10.44
CA PHE A 188 -2.05 21.21 10.84
C PHE A 188 -2.14 22.70 10.48
N PRO A 189 -2.04 23.06 9.19
CA PRO A 189 -2.04 24.45 8.76
C PRO A 189 -3.37 25.12 9.11
N SER A 190 -3.30 26.12 9.97
CA SER A 190 -4.46 26.88 10.45
C SER A 190 -4.50 28.27 9.82
N MET A 191 -3.48 29.08 10.11
CA MET A 191 -3.32 30.46 9.63
C MET A 191 -1.86 30.74 9.25
N PRO A 192 -1.60 31.68 8.32
CA PRO A 192 -0.25 32.03 7.92
C PRO A 192 0.63 32.49 9.07
N ASN A 193 1.90 32.05 9.09
CA ASN A 193 2.91 32.45 10.07
C ASN A 193 2.51 32.27 11.54
N PHE A 194 1.66 31.28 11.85
CA PHE A 194 1.11 31.09 13.18
C PHE A 194 0.96 29.61 13.54
N VAL A 195 1.43 29.22 14.73
CA VAL A 195 1.27 27.86 15.26
C VAL A 195 0.17 27.91 16.32
N ASP A 196 -1.02 27.41 15.97
CA ASP A 196 -2.18 27.48 16.86
C ASP A 196 -2.14 26.46 18.00
N TYR A 197 -3.04 26.65 18.97
CA TYR A 197 -3.09 25.80 20.16
C TYR A 197 -3.44 24.34 19.83
N ALA A 198 -4.20 24.09 18.77
CA ALA A 198 -4.52 22.73 18.36
C ALA A 198 -3.25 22.00 17.90
N ALA A 199 -2.42 22.62 17.05
CA ALA A 199 -1.14 22.07 16.63
C ALA A 199 -0.18 21.84 17.81
N VAL A 200 -0.08 22.79 18.74
CA VAL A 200 0.72 22.64 19.98
C VAL A 200 0.22 21.48 20.83
N SER A 201 -1.09 21.33 20.98
CA SER A 201 -1.70 20.26 21.78
C SER A 201 -1.44 18.88 21.17
N ILE A 202 -1.51 18.76 19.84
CA ILE A 202 -1.22 17.49 19.14
C ILE A 202 0.27 17.16 19.24
N PHE A 203 1.14 18.15 19.11
CA PHE A 203 2.58 18.01 19.31
C PHE A 203 2.90 17.43 20.70
N ILE A 204 2.32 18.02 21.75
CA ILE A 204 2.47 17.53 23.13
C ILE A 204 1.89 16.12 23.30
N GLY A 205 0.75 15.83 22.67
CA GLY A 205 0.10 14.52 22.74
C GLY A 205 0.87 13.40 22.04
N GLY A 206 1.68 13.72 21.03
CA GLY A 206 2.53 12.77 20.31
C GLY A 206 1.76 11.69 19.55
N ASN A 207 0.50 11.92 19.20
CA ASN A 207 -0.35 11.00 18.43
C ASN A 207 -1.03 11.72 17.23
N PRO A 208 -0.27 12.31 16.30
CA PRO A 208 -0.82 13.16 15.23
C PRO A 208 -1.59 12.40 14.16
N VAL A 209 -1.32 11.09 13.98
CA VAL A 209 -1.77 10.32 12.81
C VAL A 209 -3.30 10.30 12.66
N PRO A 210 -4.10 10.00 13.71
CA PRO A 210 -5.55 10.00 13.55
C PRO A 210 -6.14 11.38 13.23
N THR A 211 -5.59 12.44 13.83
CA THR A 211 -6.01 13.82 13.57
C THR A 211 -5.64 14.25 12.15
N LEU A 212 -4.46 13.86 11.65
CA LEU A 212 -4.03 14.13 10.27
C LEU A 212 -4.95 13.45 9.27
N LEU A 213 -5.28 12.19 9.51
CA LEU A 213 -6.19 11.45 8.64
C LEU A 213 -7.58 12.08 8.65
N ALA A 214 -8.07 12.50 9.83
CA ALA A 214 -9.33 13.20 9.98
C ALA A 214 -9.36 14.50 9.17
N ASP A 215 -8.32 15.34 9.31
CA ASP A 215 -8.24 16.62 8.61
C ASP A 215 -8.11 16.43 7.09
N THR A 216 -7.41 15.40 6.63
CA THR A 216 -7.39 15.04 5.21
C THR A 216 -8.80 14.73 4.70
N TYR A 217 -9.50 13.80 5.34
CA TYR A 217 -10.84 13.40 4.90
C TYR A 217 -11.84 14.55 5.01
N TYR A 218 -11.84 15.26 6.13
CA TYR A 218 -12.75 16.37 6.38
C TYR A 218 -12.52 17.52 5.39
N ALA A 219 -11.27 17.88 5.11
CA ALA A 219 -10.95 18.95 4.17
C ALA A 219 -11.39 18.63 2.74
N ILE A 220 -11.32 17.36 2.33
CA ILE A 220 -11.75 16.91 1.00
C ILE A 220 -13.28 16.84 0.95
N HIS A 221 -13.90 16.15 1.92
CA HIS A 221 -15.34 15.93 1.96
C HIS A 221 -16.12 17.25 2.03
N SER A 222 -15.71 18.19 2.89
CA SER A 222 -16.36 19.51 3.03
C SER A 222 -16.29 20.37 1.76
N ARG A 223 -15.39 20.05 0.82
CA ARG A 223 -15.20 20.75 -0.45
C ARG A 223 -15.71 19.97 -1.67
N HIS A 224 -16.18 18.74 -1.48
CA HIS A 224 -16.78 17.96 -2.55
C HIS A 224 -17.99 18.69 -3.16
N GLY A 225 -18.07 18.74 -4.50
CA GLY A 225 -19.11 19.44 -5.25
C GLY A 225 -19.04 20.98 -5.20
N LYS A 226 -18.33 21.57 -4.23
CA LYS A 226 -18.20 23.03 -4.03
C LYS A 226 -16.89 23.59 -4.57
N GLY A 227 -15.83 22.78 -4.59
CA GLY A 227 -14.47 23.23 -4.88
C GLY A 227 -13.93 24.19 -3.80
N GLY A 228 -12.86 24.90 -4.13
CA GLY A 228 -12.21 25.89 -3.28
C GLY A 228 -10.98 25.37 -2.54
N ALA A 229 -10.62 26.04 -1.44
CA ALA A 229 -9.36 25.79 -0.74
C ALA A 229 -9.40 24.50 0.09
N ILE A 230 -8.44 23.60 -0.17
CA ILE A 230 -8.18 22.40 0.61
C ILE A 230 -7.15 22.76 1.70
N ARG A 231 -7.54 22.55 2.97
CA ARG A 231 -6.68 22.83 4.13
C ARG A 231 -6.44 21.54 4.92
N CYS A 232 -5.38 20.83 4.57
CA CYS A 232 -4.84 19.66 5.27
C CYS A 232 -3.33 19.57 5.01
N CYS A 233 -2.66 18.52 5.50
CA CYS A 233 -1.26 18.27 5.21
C CYS A 233 -1.05 17.82 3.76
N LEU A 234 -0.89 18.79 2.85
CA LEU A 234 -0.74 18.53 1.41
C LEU A 234 0.49 17.68 1.05
N PRO A 235 1.69 17.91 1.65
CA PRO A 235 2.85 17.05 1.37
C PRO A 235 2.59 15.59 1.73
N LEU A 236 1.91 15.32 2.85
CA LEU A 236 1.60 13.96 3.28
C LEU A 236 0.60 13.28 2.33
N LEU A 237 -0.48 13.97 1.96
CA LEU A 237 -1.45 13.44 1.00
C LEU A 237 -0.80 13.16 -0.36
N LEU A 238 0.06 14.07 -0.83
CA LEU A 238 0.78 13.88 -2.10
C LEU A 238 1.78 12.73 -2.00
N ARG A 239 2.56 12.64 -0.91
CA ARG A 239 3.51 11.54 -0.69
C ARG A 239 2.79 10.19 -0.64
N TRP A 240 1.65 10.13 0.04
CA TRP A 240 0.79 8.94 0.06
C TRP A 240 0.36 8.56 -1.36
N PHE A 241 -0.21 9.49 -2.12
CA PHE A 241 -0.70 9.20 -3.46
C PHE A 241 0.42 8.74 -4.39
N LEU A 242 1.54 9.48 -4.45
CA LEU A 242 2.68 9.12 -5.29
C LEU A 242 3.31 7.78 -4.88
N SER A 243 3.21 7.37 -3.61
CA SER A 243 3.74 6.07 -3.16
C SER A 243 3.02 4.87 -3.78
N LEU A 244 1.79 5.07 -4.27
CA LEU A 244 0.93 4.05 -4.88
C LEU A 244 1.09 3.97 -6.41
N LEU A 245 1.73 4.95 -7.04
CA LEU A 245 1.78 5.07 -8.50
C LEU A 245 3.06 4.45 -9.08
N PRO A 246 3.08 4.09 -10.38
CA PRO A 246 4.28 3.62 -11.05
C PRO A 246 5.44 4.63 -10.92
N VAL A 247 6.66 4.12 -10.69
CA VAL A 247 7.89 4.93 -10.55
C VAL A 247 8.78 4.86 -11.80
N SER A 248 8.38 4.07 -12.78
CA SER A 248 9.08 3.84 -14.04
C SER A 248 8.07 3.58 -15.16
N GLY A 249 8.54 3.58 -16.41
CA GLY A 249 7.70 3.33 -17.58
C GLY A 249 6.93 4.56 -18.07
N PRO A 250 5.91 4.35 -18.94
CA PRO A 250 5.22 5.42 -19.66
C PRO A 250 4.56 6.48 -18.75
N PHE A 251 4.18 6.08 -17.54
CA PHE A 251 3.53 6.96 -16.58
C PHE A 251 4.41 8.12 -16.09
N VAL A 252 5.70 7.84 -15.82
CA VAL A 252 6.66 8.85 -15.34
C VAL A 252 7.50 9.44 -16.47
N ASP A 253 7.23 9.08 -17.72
CA ASP A 253 8.00 9.58 -18.86
C ASP A 253 7.87 11.12 -18.96
N ALA A 254 9.02 11.79 -18.86
CA ALA A 254 9.13 13.23 -18.95
C ALA A 254 8.90 13.74 -20.38
N GLN A 255 9.01 12.86 -21.39
CA GLN A 255 8.72 13.17 -22.79
C GLN A 255 7.24 12.96 -23.13
N SER A 256 6.47 12.31 -22.24
CA SER A 256 5.05 12.10 -22.46
C SER A 256 4.30 13.43 -22.49
N THR A 257 3.59 13.67 -23.59
CA THR A 257 2.70 14.82 -23.80
C THR A 257 1.38 14.69 -23.03
N HIS A 258 1.12 13.53 -22.39
CA HIS A 258 -0.10 13.28 -21.64
C HIS A 258 -0.16 14.13 -20.38
N LYS A 259 -1.32 14.77 -20.17
CA LYS A 259 -1.67 15.45 -18.92
C LYS A 259 -1.80 14.43 -17.79
N TRP A 260 -1.64 14.91 -16.55
CA TRP A 260 -1.81 14.08 -15.35
C TRP A 260 -3.15 13.32 -15.33
N THR A 261 -4.24 13.97 -15.73
CA THR A 261 -5.57 13.34 -15.81
C THR A 261 -5.58 12.15 -16.77
N GLN A 262 -4.98 12.29 -17.96
CA GLN A 262 -4.85 11.21 -18.95
C GLN A 262 -3.99 10.07 -18.42
N ARG A 263 -2.85 10.40 -17.78
CA ARG A 263 -1.97 9.39 -17.18
C ARG A 263 -2.68 8.55 -16.12
N VAL A 264 -3.46 9.19 -15.24
CA VAL A 264 -4.27 8.50 -14.21
C VAL A 264 -5.38 7.67 -14.83
N MET A 265 -6.04 8.19 -15.87
CA MET A 265 -7.08 7.47 -16.61
C MET A 265 -6.54 6.30 -17.45
N SER A 266 -5.24 6.20 -17.67
CA SER A 266 -4.61 5.01 -18.27
C SER A 266 -4.21 3.97 -17.22
N LEU A 267 -4.28 4.29 -15.92
CA LEU A 267 -3.95 3.33 -14.87
C LEU A 267 -5.10 2.36 -14.64
N THR A 268 -4.71 1.11 -14.41
CA THR A 268 -5.57 0.03 -13.95
C THR A 268 -5.14 -0.44 -12.57
N SER A 269 -5.90 -1.36 -11.99
CA SER A 269 -5.53 -1.96 -10.71
C SER A 269 -4.19 -2.73 -10.73
N TYR A 270 -3.65 -3.09 -11.90
CA TYR A 270 -2.35 -3.76 -12.03
C TYR A 270 -1.15 -2.80 -11.96
N ASP A 271 -1.36 -1.53 -12.31
CA ASP A 271 -0.32 -0.52 -12.29
C ASP A 271 -0.06 0.05 -10.89
N ILE A 272 -1.02 -0.15 -9.98
CA ILE A 272 -0.93 0.33 -8.61
C ILE A 272 0.07 -0.49 -7.79
N ARG A 273 0.97 0.21 -7.12
CA ARG A 273 1.98 -0.36 -6.23
C ARG A 273 1.38 -0.70 -4.87
N TRP A 274 0.60 -1.78 -4.82
CA TRP A 274 -0.06 -2.22 -3.58
C TRP A 274 0.90 -2.67 -2.47
N GLN A 275 2.14 -3.06 -2.81
CA GLN A 275 3.08 -3.76 -1.92
C GLN A 275 4.30 -2.93 -1.47
N SER A 276 4.39 -1.66 -1.86
CA SER A 276 5.54 -0.78 -1.57
C SER A 276 5.68 -0.61 -0.04
N TYR A 277 6.68 -1.28 0.57
CA TYR A 277 7.11 -1.24 2.00
C TYR A 277 6.08 -1.55 3.12
N ARG A 278 4.82 -1.87 2.80
CA ARG A 278 3.72 -2.10 3.78
C ARG A 278 3.62 -3.55 4.30
N MET A 279 4.68 -4.33 4.11
CA MET A 279 4.73 -5.75 4.46
C MET A 279 4.60 -5.99 5.97
N ASP A 280 4.89 -4.99 6.81
CA ASP A 280 4.87 -5.13 8.27
C ASP A 280 3.54 -4.78 8.93
N VAL A 281 2.54 -4.28 8.18
CA VAL A 281 1.21 -4.06 8.76
C VAL A 281 0.57 -5.40 9.10
N ARG A 282 0.63 -5.80 10.37
CA ARG A 282 0.02 -7.04 10.87
C ARG A 282 -1.38 -6.82 11.43
N ASN A 283 -1.59 -5.62 11.97
CA ASN A 283 -2.74 -5.21 12.73
C ASN A 283 -3.36 -4.01 12.04
N VAL A 284 -4.66 -4.10 11.74
CA VAL A 284 -5.42 -3.02 11.10
C VAL A 284 -6.51 -2.56 12.04
N ILE A 285 -6.61 -1.26 12.28
CA ILE A 285 -7.72 -0.69 13.04
C ILE A 285 -8.96 -0.70 12.14
N MET A 286 -9.97 -1.50 12.52
CA MET A 286 -11.17 -1.71 11.70
C MET A 286 -12.41 -1.03 12.28
N SER A 287 -12.44 -0.78 13.59
CA SER A 287 -13.61 -0.27 14.31
C SER A 287 -13.21 0.38 15.63
N CYS A 288 -14.11 1.17 16.24
CA CYS A 288 -13.94 1.72 17.58
C CYS A 288 -15.25 1.67 18.36
N GLY A 289 -15.26 1.07 19.55
CA GLY A 289 -16.45 0.94 20.38
C GLY A 289 -17.61 0.29 19.62
N GLY A 290 -18.76 0.98 19.58
CA GLY A 290 -19.95 0.55 18.84
C GLY A 290 -19.94 0.88 17.34
N PHE A 291 -18.95 1.62 16.85
CA PHE A 291 -18.84 1.97 15.42
C PHE A 291 -18.21 0.81 14.65
N ARG A 292 -18.86 0.38 13.56
CA ARG A 292 -18.33 -0.67 12.67
C ARG A 292 -17.27 -0.18 11.67
N ASN A 293 -17.03 1.12 11.68
CA ASN A 293 -15.92 1.82 11.03
C ASN A 293 -15.18 2.67 12.05
N VAL A 294 -14.24 3.50 11.61
CA VAL A 294 -13.37 4.25 12.52
C VAL A 294 -13.73 5.73 12.53
N PRO A 295 -14.36 6.24 13.60
CA PRO A 295 -14.67 7.66 13.72
C PRO A 295 -13.39 8.46 14.01
N LEU A 296 -13.11 9.50 13.24
CA LEU A 296 -11.95 10.36 13.42
C LEU A 296 -12.37 11.77 13.85
N VAL A 297 -11.50 12.46 14.59
CA VAL A 297 -11.68 13.87 14.98
C VAL A 297 -10.45 14.64 14.54
N GLY A 298 -10.67 15.62 13.68
CA GLY A 298 -9.66 16.55 13.20
C GLY A 298 -9.59 17.84 14.01
N THR A 299 -8.84 18.79 13.51
CA THR A 299 -8.80 20.16 14.03
C THR A 299 -10.09 20.92 13.72
N ARG A 300 -10.76 20.61 12.61
CA ARG A 300 -11.96 21.34 12.13
C ARG A 300 -13.28 20.60 12.29
N GLY A 301 -13.25 19.28 12.25
CA GLY A 301 -14.46 18.47 12.34
C GLY A 301 -14.20 16.99 12.47
N CYS A 302 -15.28 16.23 12.58
CA CYS A 302 -15.26 14.80 12.74
C CYS A 302 -15.71 14.13 11.44
N ILE A 303 -15.10 13.00 11.10
CA ILE A 303 -15.46 12.19 9.94
C ILE A 303 -15.10 10.72 10.19
N ASN A 304 -15.91 9.74 9.79
CA ASN A 304 -15.49 8.34 9.79
C ASN A 304 -14.67 8.01 8.54
N TYR A 305 -13.66 7.14 8.65
CA TYR A 305 -13.11 6.46 7.48
C TYR A 305 -13.44 4.97 7.54
N ASN A 306 -13.36 4.32 6.37
CA ASN A 306 -13.83 2.96 6.16
C ASN A 306 -12.64 2.03 5.82
N PRO A 307 -11.91 1.50 6.81
CA PRO A 307 -10.71 0.68 6.60
C PRO A 307 -10.95 -0.53 5.69
N VAL A 308 -12.16 -1.10 5.70
CA VAL A 308 -12.55 -2.25 4.87
C VAL A 308 -12.27 -2.03 3.38
N LEU A 309 -12.33 -0.79 2.89
CA LEU A 309 -12.06 -0.44 1.48
C LEU A 309 -10.56 -0.41 1.12
N SER A 310 -9.69 -0.36 2.13
CA SER A 310 -8.24 -0.19 1.98
C SER A 310 -7.44 -1.47 2.24
N LEU A 311 -8.10 -2.61 2.48
CA LEU A 311 -7.41 -3.86 2.85
C LEU A 311 -6.38 -4.30 1.79
N ARG A 312 -6.67 -4.08 0.50
CA ARG A 312 -5.71 -4.33 -0.60
C ARG A 312 -4.42 -3.51 -0.45
N GLN A 313 -4.53 -2.23 -0.08
CA GLN A 313 -3.38 -1.34 0.15
C GLN A 313 -2.50 -1.79 1.32
N LEU A 314 -3.09 -2.51 2.27
CA LEU A 314 -2.42 -3.08 3.45
C LEU A 314 -1.93 -4.51 3.22
N GLY A 315 -2.16 -5.05 2.02
CA GLY A 315 -1.67 -6.34 1.57
C GLY A 315 -2.63 -7.51 1.76
N PHE A 316 -3.90 -7.25 2.11
CA PHE A 316 -4.93 -8.28 2.31
C PHE A 316 -5.86 -8.39 1.10
N VAL A 317 -6.55 -9.53 1.00
CA VAL A 317 -7.46 -9.85 -0.12
C VAL A 317 -8.75 -9.02 -0.01
N MET A 318 -9.21 -8.44 -1.12
CA MET A 318 -10.58 -7.92 -1.23
C MET A 318 -11.49 -9.03 -1.76
N LYS A 319 -12.38 -9.54 -0.92
CA LYS A 319 -13.23 -10.71 -1.27
C LYS A 319 -14.48 -10.33 -2.06
N GLY A 320 -15.18 -9.28 -1.65
CA GLY A 320 -16.46 -8.88 -2.23
C GLY A 320 -16.89 -7.53 -1.70
N ARG A 321 -18.11 -7.11 -2.06
CA ARG A 321 -18.72 -5.87 -1.56
C ARG A 321 -18.67 -5.80 -0.02
N PRO A 322 -18.20 -4.70 0.58
CA PRO A 322 -18.26 -4.49 2.02
C PRO A 322 -19.70 -4.47 2.55
N LEU A 323 -19.88 -4.80 3.83
CA LEU A 323 -21.20 -4.68 4.45
C LEU A 323 -21.59 -3.20 4.55
N GLU A 324 -22.87 -2.89 4.31
CA GLU A 324 -23.36 -1.51 4.34
C GLU A 324 -23.03 -0.80 5.66
N ALA A 325 -23.15 -1.51 6.78
CA ALA A 325 -22.83 -0.96 8.10
C ALA A 325 -21.33 -0.68 8.31
N GLU A 326 -20.42 -1.25 7.52
CA GLU A 326 -18.97 -0.98 7.57
C GLU A 326 -18.57 0.25 6.73
N ILE A 327 -19.44 0.69 5.82
CA ILE A 327 -19.18 1.83 4.92
C ILE A 327 -20.12 3.03 5.13
N ALA A 328 -21.19 2.86 5.91
CA ALA A 328 -22.14 3.93 6.20
C ALA A 328 -21.48 5.18 6.80
N GLU A 329 -21.94 6.36 6.36
CA GLU A 329 -21.59 7.64 6.97
C GLU A 329 -22.18 7.71 8.39
N SER A 330 -21.37 7.32 9.37
CA SER A 330 -21.74 7.27 10.77
C SER A 330 -21.33 8.55 11.51
N VAL A 331 -20.40 9.33 10.94
CA VAL A 331 -19.84 10.54 11.54
C VAL A 331 -19.48 11.53 10.43
N TYR A 332 -20.13 12.68 10.42
CA TYR A 332 -19.68 13.88 9.71
C TYR A 332 -20.29 15.14 10.34
N PHE A 333 -19.46 15.97 11.00
CA PHE A 333 -19.92 17.24 11.58
C PHE A 333 -18.75 18.17 11.96
N GLU A 334 -18.99 19.48 12.01
CA GLU A 334 -18.04 20.47 12.52
C GLU A 334 -17.76 20.24 14.01
N LYS A 335 -16.51 20.36 14.46
CA LYS A 335 -16.11 19.88 15.80
C LYS A 335 -16.89 20.53 16.95
N GLN A 336 -17.28 21.80 16.79
CA GLN A 336 -17.96 22.58 17.83
C GLN A 336 -19.48 22.38 17.83
N SER A 337 -20.06 21.68 16.85
CA SER A 337 -21.52 21.60 16.71
C SER A 337 -22.18 20.55 17.61
N ASP A 338 -21.46 19.47 17.96
CA ASP A 338 -22.01 18.36 18.75
C ASP A 338 -21.01 17.82 19.79
N PRO A 339 -20.92 18.48 20.97
CA PRO A 339 -20.03 18.06 22.04
C PRO A 339 -20.34 16.65 22.59
N ALA A 340 -21.61 16.25 22.62
CA ALA A 340 -22.03 14.95 23.15
C ALA A 340 -21.56 13.81 22.24
N ARG A 341 -21.67 13.99 20.93
CA ARG A 341 -21.17 13.04 19.94
C ARG A 341 -19.65 13.01 19.89
N LEU A 342 -18.99 14.15 20.08
CA LEU A 342 -17.53 14.19 20.24
C LEU A 342 -17.07 13.36 21.46
N GLU A 343 -17.75 13.48 22.59
CA GLU A 343 -17.45 12.68 23.79
C GLU A 343 -17.73 11.18 23.57
N GLN A 344 -18.79 10.84 22.84
CA GLN A 344 -19.09 9.45 22.45
C GLN A 344 -17.97 8.85 21.59
N ILE A 345 -17.48 9.60 20.59
CA ILE A 345 -16.34 9.22 19.76
C ILE A 345 -15.09 9.06 20.67
N GLY A 346 -14.87 9.99 21.59
CA GLY A 346 -13.89 9.91 22.69
C GLY A 346 -13.89 8.59 23.44
N ARG A 347 -15.06 8.17 23.92
CA ARG A 347 -15.25 6.90 24.62
C ARG A 347 -15.02 5.69 23.70
N ALA A 348 -15.44 5.75 22.44
CA ALA A 348 -15.27 4.66 21.48
C ALA A 348 -13.79 4.31 21.25
N TRP A 349 -12.90 5.29 21.23
CA TRP A 349 -11.46 5.08 21.08
C TRP A 349 -10.77 4.42 22.27
N LYS A 350 -11.46 4.27 23.41
CA LYS A 350 -10.97 3.44 24.52
C LYS A 350 -11.12 1.94 24.22
N SER A 351 -11.87 1.57 23.18
CA SER A 351 -12.15 0.20 22.77
C SER A 351 -11.91 0.03 21.26
N ILE A 352 -10.64 -0.01 20.85
CA ILE A 352 -10.26 -0.12 19.44
C ILE A 352 -10.38 -1.56 18.97
N GLY A 353 -11.17 -1.79 17.93
CA GLY A 353 -11.32 -3.09 17.28
C GLY A 353 -10.26 -3.27 16.19
N VAL A 354 -9.18 -3.97 16.55
CA VAL A 354 -8.07 -4.33 15.66
C VAL A 354 -8.31 -5.72 15.08
N LYS A 355 -8.14 -5.88 13.77
CA LYS A 355 -8.07 -7.21 13.12
C LYS A 355 -6.63 -7.48 12.72
N ASP A 356 -6.13 -8.67 13.03
CA ASP A 356 -4.80 -9.11 12.65
C ASP A 356 -4.85 -10.06 11.42
N GLY A 357 -3.68 -10.55 11.01
CA GLY A 357 -3.56 -11.52 9.92
C GLY A 357 -4.23 -12.87 10.16
N SER A 358 -4.59 -13.23 11.40
CA SER A 358 -5.36 -14.45 11.66
C SER A 358 -6.81 -14.30 11.21
N VAL A 359 -7.38 -13.10 11.38
CA VAL A 359 -8.75 -12.76 10.98
C VAL A 359 -8.82 -12.32 9.52
N LEU A 360 -7.86 -11.49 9.07
CA LEU A 360 -7.81 -10.97 7.70
C LEU A 360 -7.27 -12.00 6.70
N GLY A 361 -6.65 -13.06 7.20
CA GLY A 361 -6.04 -14.10 6.39
C GLY A 361 -4.60 -13.76 5.95
N LYS A 362 -4.03 -14.67 5.16
CA LYS A 362 -2.67 -14.49 4.62
C LYS A 362 -2.63 -13.27 3.70
N LYS A 363 -1.52 -12.52 3.77
CA LYS A 363 -1.28 -11.41 2.85
C LYS A 363 -1.22 -11.93 1.42
N PHE A 364 -2.18 -11.49 0.63
CA PHE A 364 -2.28 -11.80 -0.78
C PHE A 364 -3.01 -10.64 -1.45
N VAL A 365 -2.29 -9.95 -2.33
CA VAL A 365 -2.66 -8.58 -2.72
C VAL A 365 -3.49 -8.61 -4.00
N VAL A 366 -4.69 -9.15 -3.87
CA VAL A 366 -5.62 -9.38 -4.98
C VAL A 366 -7.00 -8.85 -4.61
N ALA A 367 -7.73 -8.38 -5.62
CA ALA A 367 -9.16 -8.20 -5.54
C ALA A 367 -9.86 -9.34 -6.28
N MET A 368 -10.82 -9.98 -5.62
CA MET A 368 -11.64 -11.02 -6.24
C MET A 368 -12.62 -10.38 -7.24
N PRO A 369 -13.13 -11.14 -8.22
CA PRO A 369 -14.08 -10.66 -9.22
C PRO A 369 -15.28 -9.93 -8.60
N ASP A 370 -15.93 -10.52 -7.59
CA ASP A 370 -17.08 -9.92 -6.91
C ASP A 370 -16.82 -8.51 -6.37
N TYR A 371 -15.62 -8.25 -5.83
CA TYR A 371 -15.26 -6.90 -5.38
C TYR A 371 -15.01 -5.97 -6.57
N THR A 372 -14.33 -6.47 -7.60
CA THR A 372 -13.96 -5.68 -8.78
C THR A 372 -15.21 -5.27 -9.57
N ASP A 373 -16.17 -6.17 -9.69
CA ASP A 373 -17.45 -5.90 -10.37
C ASP A 373 -18.30 -4.93 -9.55
N TRP A 374 -18.32 -5.05 -8.21
CA TRP A 374 -18.93 -4.04 -7.36
C TRP A 374 -18.31 -2.64 -7.52
N VAL A 375 -16.99 -2.54 -7.68
CA VAL A 375 -16.33 -1.25 -7.97
C VAL A 375 -16.76 -0.70 -9.32
N LYS A 376 -16.90 -1.53 -10.36
CA LYS A 376 -17.38 -1.11 -11.69
C LYS A 376 -18.83 -0.61 -11.63
N GLU A 377 -19.73 -1.34 -10.96
CA GLU A 377 -21.11 -0.90 -10.71
C GLU A 377 -21.14 0.45 -9.96
N ARG A 378 -20.25 0.63 -8.99
CA ARG A 378 -20.11 1.90 -8.28
C ARG A 378 -19.67 3.03 -9.20
N VAL A 379 -18.75 2.77 -10.14
CA VAL A 379 -18.30 3.74 -11.15
C VAL A 379 -19.43 4.16 -12.07
N GLU A 380 -20.34 3.25 -12.44
CA GLU A 380 -21.52 3.59 -13.25
C GLU A 380 -22.48 4.54 -12.51
N THR A 381 -22.55 4.45 -11.19
CA THR A 381 -23.36 5.34 -10.35
C THR A 381 -22.66 6.68 -10.08
N LEU A 382 -21.38 6.64 -9.70
CA LEU A 382 -20.60 7.83 -9.32
C LEU A 382 -20.18 8.66 -10.53
N LEU A 383 -20.03 8.00 -11.69
CA LEU A 383 -19.46 8.49 -12.95
C LEU A 383 -17.98 8.88 -12.84
N LEU A 384 -17.23 8.66 -13.92
CA LEU A 384 -15.85 9.10 -14.00
C LEU A 384 -15.76 10.61 -14.28
N PRO A 385 -14.76 11.31 -13.72
CA PRO A 385 -14.58 12.75 -13.96
C PRO A 385 -13.96 13.06 -15.33
N TYR A 386 -13.38 12.06 -16.00
CA TYR A 386 -12.62 12.21 -17.25
C TYR A 386 -12.91 11.05 -18.20
N ASP A 387 -12.52 11.23 -19.47
CA ASP A 387 -12.62 10.19 -20.48
C ASP A 387 -11.72 8.99 -20.16
N ARG A 388 -12.23 7.79 -20.45
CA ARG A 388 -11.45 6.55 -20.36
C ARG A 388 -10.30 6.61 -21.35
N MET A 389 -9.13 6.17 -20.90
CA MET A 389 -7.94 6.07 -21.73
C MET A 389 -7.58 4.60 -21.91
N GLU A 390 -6.82 4.31 -22.96
CA GLU A 390 -6.24 2.98 -23.13
C GLU A 390 -5.34 2.64 -21.92
N PRO A 391 -5.46 1.43 -21.35
CA PRO A 391 -4.58 0.94 -20.31
C PRO A 391 -3.11 1.00 -20.71
N LEU A 392 -2.22 1.29 -19.76
CA LEU A 392 -0.77 1.25 -20.01
C LEU A 392 -0.25 -0.15 -20.36
N GLN A 393 -0.95 -1.18 -19.88
CA GLN A 393 -0.62 -2.59 -20.10
C GLN A 393 -1.91 -3.40 -20.31
N GLU A 394 -1.83 -4.43 -21.15
CA GLU A 394 -2.91 -5.41 -21.27
C GLU A 394 -3.06 -6.18 -19.95
N GLN A 395 -4.29 -6.28 -19.45
CA GLN A 395 -4.57 -6.99 -18.21
C GLN A 395 -4.51 -8.51 -18.47
N PRO A 396 -3.62 -9.26 -17.81
CA PRO A 396 -3.68 -10.71 -17.88
C PRO A 396 -4.97 -11.21 -17.19
N PRO A 397 -5.57 -12.31 -17.67
CA PRO A 397 -6.73 -12.89 -17.01
C PRO A 397 -6.37 -13.34 -15.58
N LEU A 398 -7.25 -13.04 -14.61
CA LEU A 398 -7.15 -13.56 -13.26
C LEU A 398 -7.39 -15.08 -13.28
N ILE A 399 -6.31 -15.86 -13.19
CA ILE A 399 -6.39 -17.32 -13.07
C ILE A 399 -6.58 -17.68 -11.60
N LEU A 400 -7.84 -17.81 -11.18
CA LEU A 400 -8.22 -18.31 -9.86
C LEU A 400 -8.48 -19.82 -9.95
N ALA A 401 -7.43 -20.62 -10.11
CA ALA A 401 -7.55 -22.08 -10.06
C ALA A 401 -7.23 -22.58 -8.64
N GLU A 402 -8.10 -23.42 -8.07
CA GLU A 402 -7.86 -24.08 -6.77
C GLU A 402 -6.61 -24.98 -6.80
N SER A 403 -6.23 -25.45 -8.00
CA SER A 403 -4.98 -26.13 -8.27
C SER A 403 -4.48 -25.79 -9.67
N VAL A 404 -3.21 -25.41 -9.78
CA VAL A 404 -2.52 -25.27 -11.07
C VAL A 404 -1.84 -26.62 -11.38
N PRO A 405 -2.10 -27.25 -12.54
CA PRO A 405 -1.38 -28.45 -12.95
C PRO A 405 0.14 -28.19 -12.89
N ALA A 406 0.91 -29.16 -12.37
CA ALA A 406 2.35 -28.98 -12.10
C ALA A 406 3.12 -28.51 -13.35
N GLU A 407 2.66 -28.89 -14.54
CA GLU A 407 3.21 -28.55 -15.83
C GLU A 407 3.04 -27.06 -16.16
N HIS A 408 1.87 -26.48 -15.86
CA HIS A 408 1.63 -25.04 -16.04
C HIS A 408 2.47 -24.23 -15.04
N TYR A 409 2.62 -24.73 -13.81
CA TYR A 409 3.51 -24.10 -12.82
C TYR A 409 4.97 -24.13 -13.26
N LYS A 410 5.46 -25.27 -13.76
CA LYS A 410 6.82 -25.41 -14.31
C LYS A 410 7.04 -24.48 -15.52
N GLN A 411 6.06 -24.38 -16.42
CA GLN A 411 6.12 -23.46 -17.56
C GLN A 411 6.17 -22.01 -17.10
N ALA A 412 5.32 -21.60 -16.15
CA ALA A 412 5.34 -20.25 -15.59
C ALA A 412 6.66 -19.93 -14.86
N LEU A 413 7.27 -20.91 -14.19
CA LEU A 413 8.57 -20.77 -13.53
C LEU A 413 9.70 -20.56 -14.55
N MET A 414 9.69 -21.34 -15.63
CA MET A 414 10.66 -21.19 -16.74
C MET A 414 10.49 -19.84 -17.44
N GLU A 415 9.26 -19.42 -17.71
CA GLU A 415 9.00 -18.13 -18.33
C GLU A 415 9.38 -16.96 -17.40
N ASN A 416 9.10 -17.05 -16.10
CA ASN A 416 9.58 -16.07 -15.11
C ASN A 416 11.11 -15.98 -15.09
N ARG A 417 11.81 -17.12 -15.19
CA ARG A 417 13.28 -17.13 -15.26
C ARG A 417 13.77 -16.38 -16.50
N ARG A 418 13.18 -16.69 -17.65
CA ARG A 418 13.50 -16.05 -18.94
C ARG A 418 13.23 -14.55 -18.92
N LEU A 419 12.10 -14.14 -18.32
CA LEU A 419 11.74 -12.73 -18.16
C LEU A 419 12.73 -12.00 -17.24
N ARG A 420 13.17 -12.62 -16.14
CA ARG A 420 14.18 -12.05 -15.24
C ARG A 420 15.54 -11.88 -15.91
N GLU A 421 15.97 -12.88 -16.69
CA GLU A 421 17.20 -12.78 -17.49
C GLU A 421 17.10 -11.61 -18.48
N LYS A 422 15.98 -11.50 -19.20
CA LYS A 422 15.71 -10.38 -20.12
C LYS A 422 15.66 -9.03 -19.40
N GLU A 423 15.06 -8.96 -18.21
CA GLU A 423 15.02 -7.75 -17.39
C GLU A 423 16.44 -7.30 -16.99
N GLN A 424 17.29 -8.23 -16.55
CA GLN A 424 18.69 -7.96 -16.23
C GLN A 424 19.48 -7.47 -17.45
N ASP A 425 19.31 -8.12 -18.61
CA ASP A 425 19.94 -7.70 -19.86
C ASP A 425 19.49 -6.29 -20.25
N THR A 426 18.18 -6.01 -20.16
CA THR A 426 17.62 -4.70 -20.49
C THR A 426 18.14 -3.63 -19.53
N GLN A 427 18.29 -3.95 -18.25
CA GLN A 427 18.84 -3.05 -17.24
C GLN A 427 20.33 -2.76 -17.49
N MET A 428 21.09 -3.77 -17.92
CA MET A 428 22.49 -3.62 -18.33
C MET A 428 22.63 -2.74 -19.57
N GLU A 429 21.77 -2.93 -20.58
CA GLU A 429 21.76 -2.07 -21.77
C GLU A 429 21.38 -0.62 -21.41
N LEU A 430 20.41 -0.44 -20.52
CA LEU A 430 20.03 0.89 -20.03
C LEU A 430 21.17 1.57 -19.24
N TYR A 431 21.96 0.79 -18.49
CA TYR A 431 23.19 1.26 -17.86
C TYR A 431 24.23 1.71 -18.89
N LYS A 432 24.53 0.87 -19.90
CA LYS A 432 25.47 1.21 -20.97
C LYS A 432 25.04 2.46 -21.72
N ALA A 433 23.74 2.60 -22.02
CA ALA A 433 23.18 3.77 -22.67
C ALA A 433 23.32 5.03 -21.82
N LYS A 434 23.08 4.95 -20.50
CA LYS A 434 23.31 6.06 -19.56
C LYS A 434 24.77 6.48 -19.50
N ALA A 435 25.69 5.53 -19.41
CA ALA A 435 27.14 5.78 -19.41
C ALA A 435 27.59 6.42 -20.74
N GLY A 436 27.12 5.90 -21.87
CA GLY A 436 27.37 6.48 -23.19
C GLY A 436 26.85 7.91 -23.32
N ARG A 437 25.64 8.19 -22.80
CA ARG A 437 25.09 9.55 -22.77
C ARG A 437 25.91 10.50 -21.90
N LEU A 438 26.44 10.02 -20.76
CA LEU A 438 27.32 10.79 -19.89
C LEU A 438 28.64 11.14 -20.60
N ASN A 439 29.24 10.16 -21.27
CA ASN A 439 30.47 10.34 -22.06
C ASN A 439 30.26 11.35 -23.20
N LEU A 440 29.15 11.24 -23.93
CA LEU A 440 28.81 12.18 -25.00
C LEU A 440 28.60 13.60 -24.44
N ALA A 441 27.93 13.74 -23.29
CA ALA A 441 27.79 15.02 -22.59
C ALA A 441 29.12 15.59 -22.07
N HIS A 442 30.14 14.75 -21.88
CA HIS A 442 31.51 15.16 -21.55
C HIS A 442 32.26 15.66 -22.79
N GLN A 443 32.15 14.94 -23.90
CA GLN A 443 32.73 15.33 -25.20
C GLN A 443 32.15 16.65 -25.72
N LEU A 444 30.84 16.84 -25.62
CA LEU A 444 30.16 18.09 -26.01
C LEU A 444 30.56 19.30 -25.14
N ARG A 445 31.11 19.06 -23.94
CA ARG A 445 31.57 20.11 -23.01
C ARG A 445 33.00 20.59 -23.27
N GLY A 446 33.84 19.75 -23.88
CA GLY A 446 35.19 20.14 -24.32
C GLY A 446 35.19 21.23 -25.40
N VAL A 447 34.02 21.57 -25.95
CA VAL A 447 33.83 22.53 -27.05
C VAL A 447 33.25 23.88 -26.56
N ARG A 448 32.89 24.03 -25.26
CA ARG A 448 32.37 25.29 -24.71
C ARG A 448 33.14 25.75 -23.48
N GLU A 449 33.83 26.88 -23.60
CA GLU A 449 34.51 27.56 -22.50
C GLU A 449 33.48 28.27 -21.59
N GLU A 450 33.29 27.79 -20.36
CA GLU A 450 32.58 28.52 -19.28
C GLU A 450 33.21 28.26 -17.89
N ASP A 451 33.14 29.29 -17.05
CA ASP A 451 33.75 29.56 -15.74
C ASP A 451 34.29 28.41 -14.85
N ALA A 452 35.53 28.61 -14.37
CA ALA A 452 36.35 27.66 -13.62
C ALA A 452 35.85 27.27 -12.20
N SER A 453 34.97 28.05 -11.55
CA SER A 453 34.47 27.73 -10.20
C SER A 453 33.33 26.70 -10.22
N ARG A 454 32.42 26.80 -11.20
CA ARG A 454 31.39 25.78 -11.48
C ARG A 454 32.02 24.48 -11.97
N LEU A 455 33.14 24.58 -12.70
CA LEU A 455 33.88 23.42 -13.21
C LEU A 455 34.39 22.52 -12.07
N ARG A 456 34.93 23.08 -10.99
CA ARG A 456 35.44 22.31 -9.84
C ARG A 456 34.33 21.60 -9.05
N SER A 457 33.21 22.27 -8.81
CA SER A 457 32.07 21.68 -8.08
C SER A 457 31.37 20.60 -8.91
N LYS A 458 31.21 20.81 -10.22
CA LYS A 458 30.68 19.79 -11.14
C LYS A 458 31.66 18.62 -11.32
N LYS A 459 32.97 18.87 -11.46
CA LYS A 459 33.99 17.81 -11.57
C LYS A 459 34.00 16.90 -10.35
N ARG A 460 33.93 17.47 -9.14
CA ARG A 460 33.82 16.71 -7.90
C ARG A 460 32.52 15.88 -7.83
N SER A 461 31.39 16.44 -8.29
CA SER A 461 30.12 15.70 -8.40
C SER A 461 30.14 14.57 -9.45
N TYR A 462 30.90 14.72 -10.54
CA TYR A 462 31.09 13.66 -11.54
C TYR A 462 32.08 12.59 -11.08
N GLU A 463 33.17 12.95 -10.41
CA GLU A 463 34.11 12.00 -9.80
C GLU A 463 33.41 11.17 -8.70
N GLU A 464 32.51 11.78 -7.92
CA GLU A 464 31.65 11.07 -6.98
C GLU A 464 30.68 10.11 -7.69
N MET A 465 30.13 10.52 -8.85
CA MET A 465 29.22 9.68 -9.64
C MET A 465 29.95 8.51 -10.31
N GLU A 466 31.16 8.74 -10.83
CA GLU A 466 32.04 7.70 -11.41
C GLU A 466 32.50 6.71 -10.33
N SER A 467 32.88 7.20 -9.14
CA SER A 467 33.20 6.36 -7.99
C SER A 467 32.02 5.49 -7.55
N MET A 468 30.80 6.05 -7.59
CA MET A 468 29.56 5.35 -7.27
C MET A 468 29.23 4.28 -8.32
N LEU A 469 29.39 4.59 -9.61
CA LEU A 469 29.23 3.65 -10.72
C LEU A 469 30.24 2.49 -10.63
N ASP A 470 31.49 2.79 -10.28
CA ASP A 470 32.53 1.78 -10.06
C ASP A 470 32.23 0.89 -8.83
N ALA A 471 31.65 1.48 -7.77
CA ALA A 471 31.22 0.73 -6.60
C ALA A 471 30.04 -0.20 -6.93
N GLU A 472 29.06 0.28 -7.70
CA GLU A 472 27.95 -0.53 -8.21
C GLU A 472 28.45 -1.65 -9.13
N HIS A 473 29.43 -1.39 -10.00
CA HIS A 473 30.02 -2.40 -10.87
C HIS A 473 30.74 -3.50 -10.07
N ARG A 474 31.52 -3.11 -9.07
CA ARG A 474 32.17 -4.07 -8.15
C ARG A 474 31.16 -4.93 -7.40
N GLU A 475 30.07 -4.32 -6.95
CA GLU A 475 29.00 -5.05 -6.25
C GLU A 475 28.25 -6.01 -7.18
N CYS A 476 27.99 -5.60 -8.43
CA CYS A 476 27.39 -6.47 -9.45
C CYS A 476 28.28 -7.69 -9.73
N LEU A 477 29.59 -7.50 -9.92
CA LEU A 477 30.56 -8.60 -10.07
C LEU A 477 30.64 -9.50 -8.84
N ARG A 478 30.45 -8.94 -7.64
CA ARG A 478 30.38 -9.72 -6.39
C ARG A 478 29.12 -10.58 -6.37
N LEU A 479 27.97 -10.01 -6.71
CA LEU A 479 26.69 -10.71 -6.77
C LEU A 479 26.70 -11.83 -7.82
N GLN A 480 27.28 -11.61 -9.00
CA GLN A 480 27.43 -12.65 -10.03
C GLN A 480 28.27 -13.84 -9.53
N ARG A 481 29.36 -13.58 -8.79
CA ARG A 481 30.18 -14.66 -8.20
C ARG A 481 29.43 -15.44 -7.14
N VAL A 482 28.65 -14.74 -6.31
CA VAL A 482 27.80 -15.36 -5.28
C VAL A 482 26.69 -16.18 -5.93
N GLU A 483 26.06 -15.68 -6.99
CA GLU A 483 25.04 -16.39 -7.74
C GLU A 483 25.60 -17.66 -8.39
N ALA A 484 26.76 -17.60 -9.04
CA ALA A 484 27.41 -18.77 -9.62
C ALA A 484 27.71 -19.85 -8.55
N SER A 485 28.09 -19.43 -7.35
CA SER A 485 28.29 -20.33 -6.20
C SER A 485 26.98 -21.00 -5.77
N TYR A 486 25.88 -20.23 -5.64
CA TYR A 486 24.58 -20.79 -5.29
C TYR A 486 24.02 -21.70 -6.38
N GLN A 487 24.18 -21.35 -7.66
CA GLN A 487 23.78 -22.21 -8.78
C GLN A 487 24.52 -23.55 -8.78
N LYS A 488 25.82 -23.55 -8.42
CA LYS A 488 26.56 -24.81 -8.24
C LYS A 488 25.97 -25.65 -7.11
N LYS A 489 25.66 -25.02 -5.97
CA LYS A 489 25.06 -25.68 -4.81
C LYS A 489 23.68 -26.27 -5.12
N ILE A 490 22.86 -25.56 -5.90
CA ILE A 490 21.56 -26.04 -6.38
C ILE A 490 21.75 -27.28 -7.27
N ARG A 491 22.67 -27.25 -8.24
CA ARG A 491 22.95 -28.42 -9.10
C ARG A 491 23.38 -29.65 -8.30
N ASP A 492 24.19 -29.45 -7.26
CA ASP A 492 24.64 -30.53 -6.38
C ASP A 492 23.46 -31.12 -5.57
N LEU A 493 22.57 -30.26 -5.05
CA LEU A 493 21.37 -30.70 -4.33
C LEU A 493 20.37 -31.41 -5.24
N GLU A 494 20.16 -30.93 -6.46
CA GLU A 494 19.31 -31.59 -7.46
C GLU A 494 19.85 -32.98 -7.83
N LYS A 495 21.19 -33.13 -7.91
CA LYS A 495 21.81 -34.44 -8.12
C LYS A 495 21.54 -35.38 -6.95
N GLN A 496 21.72 -34.91 -5.71
CA GLN A 496 21.40 -35.70 -4.51
C GLN A 496 19.93 -36.12 -4.46
N LEU A 497 19.01 -35.25 -4.89
CA LEU A 497 17.59 -35.57 -4.95
C LEU A 497 17.30 -36.68 -5.97
N ARG A 498 17.88 -36.59 -7.18
CA ARG A 498 17.75 -37.62 -8.22
C ARG A 498 18.29 -38.97 -7.76
N ASP A 499 19.45 -38.97 -7.10
CA ASP A 499 20.05 -40.20 -6.57
C ASP A 499 19.14 -40.86 -5.51
N LYS A 500 18.52 -40.04 -4.64
CA LYS A 500 17.52 -40.51 -3.66
C LYS A 500 16.26 -41.04 -4.32
N ASP A 501 15.73 -40.40 -5.35
CA ASP A 501 14.54 -40.87 -6.08
C ASP A 501 14.80 -42.22 -6.75
N ILE A 502 15.98 -42.42 -7.33
CA ILE A 502 16.39 -43.72 -7.91
C ILE A 502 16.47 -44.79 -6.82
N GLN A 503 17.01 -44.45 -5.64
CA GLN A 503 17.09 -45.37 -4.52
C GLN A 503 15.69 -45.77 -4.01
N LEU A 504 14.79 -44.79 -3.86
CA LEU A 504 13.42 -45.01 -3.41
C LEU A 504 12.65 -45.88 -4.42
N LYS A 505 12.82 -45.64 -5.72
CA LYS A 505 12.22 -46.43 -6.80
C LYS A 505 12.62 -47.91 -6.70
N LYS A 506 13.92 -48.18 -6.54
CA LYS A 506 14.42 -49.55 -6.35
C LYS A 506 13.82 -50.22 -5.12
N GLU A 507 13.66 -49.49 -4.02
CA GLU A 507 13.07 -50.02 -2.80
C GLU A 507 11.57 -50.34 -2.96
N VAL A 508 10.83 -49.50 -3.67
CA VAL A 508 9.42 -49.74 -4.02
C VAL A 508 9.29 -50.96 -4.92
N ASP A 509 10.11 -51.09 -5.96
CA ASP A 509 10.09 -52.24 -6.87
C ASP A 509 10.40 -53.56 -6.14
N LEU A 510 11.35 -53.53 -5.19
CA LEU A 510 11.66 -54.67 -4.31
C LEU A 510 10.48 -55.07 -3.41
N ARG A 511 9.79 -54.09 -2.81
CA ARG A 511 8.61 -54.35 -1.97
C ARG A 511 7.45 -54.91 -2.81
N GLN A 512 7.22 -54.37 -3.99
CA GLN A 512 6.18 -54.85 -4.91
C GLN A 512 6.45 -56.28 -5.38
N ALA A 513 7.72 -56.63 -5.65
CA ALA A 513 8.11 -57.99 -6.01
C ALA A 513 7.88 -58.99 -4.86
N SER A 514 8.17 -58.58 -3.62
CA SER A 514 7.90 -59.37 -2.41
C SER A 514 6.39 -59.59 -2.20
N GLU A 515 5.58 -58.54 -2.34
CA GLU A 515 4.11 -58.63 -2.24
C GLU A 515 3.51 -59.54 -3.29
N ASN A 516 3.97 -59.45 -4.55
CA ASN A 516 3.52 -60.33 -5.62
C ASN A 516 3.86 -61.80 -5.36
N HIS A 517 5.03 -62.08 -4.78
CA HIS A 517 5.44 -63.43 -4.42
C HIS A 517 4.59 -64.01 -3.26
N LEU A 518 4.27 -63.20 -2.26
CA LEU A 518 3.36 -63.55 -1.17
C LEU A 518 1.93 -63.78 -1.68
N GLY A 519 1.44 -62.92 -2.58
CA GLY A 519 0.13 -63.04 -3.21
C GLY A 519 -0.03 -64.33 -4.04
N GLY A 520 1.01 -64.72 -4.78
CA GLY A 520 1.05 -65.99 -5.50
C GLY A 520 0.95 -67.22 -4.60
N GLY A 521 1.66 -67.21 -3.46
CA GLY A 521 1.59 -68.28 -2.46
C GLY A 521 0.20 -68.42 -1.83
N VAL A 522 -0.48 -67.30 -1.56
CA VAL A 522 -1.86 -67.29 -1.03
C VAL A 522 -2.86 -67.83 -2.05
N LEU A 523 -2.70 -67.51 -3.33
CA LEU A 523 -3.55 -68.02 -4.42
C LEU A 523 -3.42 -69.54 -4.57
N GLU A 524 -2.20 -70.07 -4.49
CA GLU A 524 -1.95 -71.51 -4.60
C GLU A 524 -2.50 -72.28 -3.39
N LEU A 525 -2.34 -71.74 -2.18
CA LEU A 525 -2.95 -72.31 -0.96
C LEU A 525 -4.49 -72.31 -1.05
N ARG A 526 -5.10 -71.24 -1.61
CA ARG A 526 -6.54 -71.20 -1.86
C ARG A 526 -6.99 -72.24 -2.87
N ARG A 527 -6.22 -72.49 -3.93
CA ARG A 527 -6.51 -73.53 -4.93
C ARG A 527 -6.50 -74.92 -4.29
N GLN A 528 -5.46 -75.23 -3.52
CA GLN A 528 -5.34 -76.51 -2.81
C GLN A 528 -6.44 -76.71 -1.77
N LEU A 529 -6.84 -75.66 -1.06
CA LEU A 529 -7.97 -75.71 -0.13
C LEU A 529 -9.29 -75.98 -0.86
N LYS A 530 -9.51 -75.34 -2.02
CA LYS A 530 -10.73 -75.51 -2.82
C LYS A 530 -10.85 -76.93 -3.38
N GLU A 531 -9.75 -77.52 -3.86
CA GLU A 531 -9.71 -78.92 -4.32
C GLU A 531 -10.06 -79.92 -3.21
N LYS A 532 -9.55 -79.68 -1.99
CA LYS A 532 -9.89 -80.51 -0.82
C LYS A 532 -11.34 -80.37 -0.38
N ILE A 533 -11.96 -79.19 -0.54
CA ILE A 533 -13.36 -78.95 -0.18
C ILE A 533 -14.32 -79.66 -1.16
N THR A 534 -14.00 -79.69 -2.46
CA THR A 534 -14.81 -80.35 -3.51
C THR A 534 -14.86 -81.88 -3.45
N LEU A 535 -14.07 -82.52 -2.59
CA LEU A 535 -14.05 -83.98 -2.41
C LEU A 535 -14.89 -84.45 -1.21
N LEU A 536 -15.57 -83.55 -0.51
CA LEU A 536 -16.48 -83.90 0.56
C LEU A 536 -17.83 -84.33 -0.04
N PRO A 537 -18.32 -85.57 0.22
CA PRO A 537 -19.63 -85.99 -0.24
C PRO A 537 -20.73 -85.14 0.39
N GLU A 538 -21.72 -84.75 -0.43
CA GLU A 538 -22.89 -83.97 -0.04
C GLU A 538 -23.62 -84.68 1.11
N CYS A 539 -23.33 -84.24 2.34
CA CYS A 539 -24.03 -84.64 3.55
C CYS A 539 -25.18 -83.65 3.73
N SER A 540 -26.41 -84.14 3.83
CA SER A 540 -27.62 -83.31 4.01
C SER A 540 -27.58 -82.42 5.26
N GLU A 541 -26.73 -82.73 6.25
CA GLU A 541 -26.49 -81.86 7.41
C GLU A 541 -25.61 -80.64 7.08
N CYS A 542 -24.75 -80.74 6.06
CA CYS A 542 -23.89 -79.65 5.61
C CYS A 542 -24.67 -78.57 4.85
N ASP A 543 -25.65 -78.95 4.02
CA ASP A 543 -26.50 -77.97 3.32
C ASP A 543 -27.35 -77.16 4.30
N LEU A 544 -27.86 -77.81 5.35
CA LEU A 544 -28.60 -77.13 6.41
C LEU A 544 -27.71 -76.12 7.18
N LEU A 545 -26.44 -76.47 7.41
CA LEU A 545 -25.45 -75.57 8.03
C LEU A 545 -25.02 -74.44 7.09
N ILE A 546 -24.93 -74.67 5.78
CA ILE A 546 -24.61 -73.65 4.78
C ILE A 546 -25.76 -72.63 4.69
N ASP A 547 -27.01 -73.08 4.68
CA ASP A 547 -28.19 -72.20 4.68
C ASP A 547 -28.29 -71.40 5.99
N GLN A 548 -27.99 -72.02 7.14
CA GLN A 548 -27.91 -71.30 8.41
C GLN A 548 -26.79 -70.27 8.43
N CYS A 549 -25.63 -70.57 7.83
CA CYS A 549 -24.53 -69.60 7.70
C CYS A 549 -24.85 -68.47 6.72
N GLN A 550 -25.59 -68.73 5.63
CA GLN A 550 -26.05 -67.69 4.71
C GLN A 550 -27.10 -66.78 5.37
N TYR A 551 -28.02 -67.35 6.14
CA TYR A 551 -28.97 -66.59 6.94
C TYR A 551 -28.26 -65.71 7.99
N LEU A 552 -27.28 -66.24 8.71
CA LEU A 552 -26.48 -65.46 9.67
C LEU A 552 -25.67 -64.34 8.99
N LYS A 553 -25.19 -64.53 7.75
CA LYS A 553 -24.54 -63.46 6.98
C LYS A 553 -25.48 -62.31 6.61
N THR A 554 -26.78 -62.58 6.42
CA THR A 554 -27.77 -61.51 6.17
C THR A 554 -28.12 -60.71 7.44
N LEU A 555 -27.82 -61.26 8.62
CA LEU A 555 -28.07 -60.63 9.92
C LEU A 555 -26.90 -59.78 10.45
N ILE A 556 -25.76 -59.78 9.77
CA ILE A 556 -24.62 -58.92 10.09
C ILE A 556 -24.65 -57.72 9.11
N PRO A 557 -25.04 -56.51 9.55
CA PRO A 557 -24.91 -55.32 8.71
C PRO A 557 -23.43 -55.12 8.41
N GLY A 558 -23.10 -54.98 7.12
CA GLY A 558 -21.74 -54.91 6.59
C GLY A 558 -20.75 -54.22 7.51
N GLY A 559 -20.01 -55.04 8.26
CA GLY A 559 -18.86 -54.61 9.03
C GLY A 559 -17.80 -54.13 8.06
N ARG A 560 -17.68 -52.80 7.94
CA ARG A 560 -16.34 -52.22 7.93
C ARG A 560 -15.65 -52.69 9.19
N LEU A 561 -14.42 -53.16 9.04
CA LEU A 561 -13.22 -52.86 9.84
C LEU A 561 -12.29 -54.08 9.84
N PRO A 562 -10.97 -53.89 10.08
CA PRO A 562 -10.14 -52.69 9.91
C PRO A 562 -9.26 -52.75 8.64
#